data_AF-A0A9D0H0T6-F1
#
_entry.id   AF-A0A9D0H0T6-F1
#
_cell.length_a   1.000
_cell.length_b   1.000
_cell.length_c   1.000
_cell.angle_alpha   90.00
_cell.angle_beta   90.00
_cell.angle_gamma   90.00
#
_symmetry.space_group_name_H-M   'P 1'
#
loop_
_entity.id
_entity.type
_entity.pdbx_description
1 polymer ?
#
loop_
_entity_poly.entity_id
_entity_poly.type
_entity_poly.pdbx_seq_one_letter_code
_entity_poly.pdbx_strand_id
1 'polypeptide(L)' 'MAKKRPIALLSELASHKETFGGDMPLAPGHRMCIGCGIPPIVNEIILAINEPVIVSNATGCLEVTTGVYPVT' A
#
# COMPACT_ATOMS: atom_id res chain seq x y z
N MET A 1 8.98 -7.22 -32.48
CA MET A 1 9.79 -6.24 -31.72
C MET A 1 8.81 -5.20 -31.19
N ALA A 2 8.58 -4.93 -29.89
CA ALA A 2 9.37 -5.12 -28.69
C ALA A 2 8.73 -6.11 -27.70
N LYS A 3 9.43 -7.23 -27.50
CA LYS A 3 9.17 -8.21 -26.45
C LYS A 3 9.88 -7.69 -25.19
N LYS A 4 9.25 -6.78 -24.45
CA LYS A 4 9.64 -6.41 -23.07
C LYS A 4 8.38 -6.44 -22.22
N ARG A 5 8.14 -7.59 -21.59
CA ARG A 5 7.06 -7.80 -20.61
C ARG A 5 7.66 -7.75 -19.20
N PRO A 6 7.83 -6.57 -18.57
CA PRO A 6 7.95 -6.49 -17.12
C PRO A 6 6.59 -6.35 -16.40
N ILE A 7 5.48 -6.21 -17.14
CA ILE A 7 4.13 -5.91 -16.59
C ILE A 7 3.30 -7.17 -16.25
N ALA A 8 3.62 -8.34 -16.81
CA ALA A 8 2.83 -9.57 -16.57
C ALA A 8 2.85 -10.01 -15.09
N LEU A 9 3.96 -9.78 -14.38
CA LEU A 9 4.10 -10.10 -12.96
C LEU A 9 3.19 -9.22 -12.07
N LEU A 10 2.95 -7.97 -12.50
CA LEU A 10 2.12 -7.01 -11.75
C LEU A 10 0.63 -7.37 -11.82
N SER A 11 0.16 -7.88 -12.96
CA SER A 11 -1.20 -8.42 -13.08
C SER A 11 -1.40 -9.71 -12.26
N GLU A 12 -0.33 -10.48 -12.06
CA GLU A 12 -0.35 -11.68 -11.20
C GLU A 12 -0.41 -11.31 -9.72
N LEU A 13 0.37 -10.32 -9.26
CA LEU A 13 0.32 -9.81 -7.89
C LEU A 13 -1.02 -9.11 -7.57
N ALA A 14 -1.57 -8.38 -8.54
CA ALA A 14 -2.92 -7.82 -8.48
C ALA A 14 -4.01 -8.90 -8.29
N SER A 15 -3.76 -10.12 -8.78
CA SER A 15 -4.69 -11.25 -8.67
C SER A 15 -4.64 -11.94 -7.29
N HIS A 16 -3.65 -11.63 -6.45
CA HIS A 16 -3.57 -12.06 -5.04
C HIS A 16 -4.28 -11.09 -4.06
N LYS A 17 -5.34 -10.41 -4.52
CA LYS A 17 -6.14 -9.47 -3.72
C LYS A 17 -6.66 -10.10 -2.42
N GLU A 18 -6.93 -11.41 -2.43
CA GLU A 18 -7.43 -12.20 -1.30
C GLU A 18 -6.39 -12.45 -0.19
N THR A 19 -5.08 -12.28 -0.46
CA THR A 19 -4.00 -12.58 0.52
C THR A 19 -3.52 -11.34 1.27
N PHE A 20 -3.79 -10.14 0.74
CA PHE A 20 -3.38 -8.85 1.31
C PHE A 20 -4.57 -7.96 1.74
N GLY A 21 -5.80 -8.42 1.56
CA GLY A 21 -7.03 -7.71 1.91
C GLY A 21 -7.52 -8.03 3.31
N GLY A 22 -6.98 -7.35 4.33
CA GLY A 22 -7.74 -7.11 5.56
C GLY A 22 -8.72 -5.95 5.37
N ASP A 23 -9.70 -5.80 6.26
CA ASP A 23 -10.67 -4.68 6.25
C ASP A 23 -10.00 -3.29 6.26
N MET A 24 -8.71 -3.23 6.66
CA MET A 24 -7.87 -2.03 6.63
C MET A 24 -6.68 -2.22 5.69
N PRO A 25 -6.60 -1.45 4.58
CA PRO A 25 -5.52 -1.55 3.61
C PRO A 25 -4.12 -1.26 4.15
N LEU A 26 -3.99 -0.33 5.10
CA LEU A 26 -2.76 -0.06 5.83
C LEU A 26 -2.72 -0.93 7.09
N ALA A 27 -1.72 -1.79 7.18
CA ALA A 27 -1.54 -2.68 8.32
C ALA A 27 -1.33 -1.91 9.65
N PRO A 28 -1.81 -2.43 10.80
CA PRO A 28 -1.52 -1.86 12.10
C PRO A 28 -0.03 -2.05 12.45
N GLY A 29 0.58 -1.10 13.17
CA GLY A 29 2.00 -1.15 13.55
C GLY A 29 2.81 0.12 13.27
N HIS A 30 2.23 1.06 12.52
CA HIS A 30 2.89 2.28 12.09
C HIS A 30 3.27 3.25 13.23
N ARG A 31 4.39 3.95 13.09
CA ARG A 31 4.92 4.93 14.06
C ARG A 31 4.42 6.35 13.85
N MET A 32 3.13 6.50 13.59
CA MET A 32 2.52 7.81 13.41
C MET A 32 2.12 8.44 14.75
N CYS A 33 2.10 9.79 14.82
CA CYS A 33 1.65 10.51 16.00
C CYS A 33 0.19 10.19 16.34
N ILE A 34 -0.18 10.36 17.61
CA ILE A 34 -1.59 10.26 18.06
C ILE A 34 -2.42 11.29 17.29
N GLY A 35 -3.49 10.84 16.64
CA GLY A 35 -4.34 11.70 15.82
C GLY A 35 -3.76 12.04 14.45
N CYS A 36 -2.71 11.34 13.99
CA CYS A 36 -2.23 11.51 12.62
C CYS A 36 -3.36 11.21 11.61
N GLY A 37 -3.58 12.13 10.66
CA GLY A 37 -4.60 11.99 9.63
C GLY A 37 -4.20 11.10 8.45
N ILE A 38 -2.93 10.70 8.34
CA ILE A 38 -2.44 9.92 7.20
C ILE A 38 -3.07 8.51 7.13
N PRO A 39 -3.11 7.70 8.21
CA PRO A 39 -3.67 6.35 8.16
C PRO A 39 -5.14 6.30 7.69
N PRO A 40 -6.07 7.11 8.24
CA PRO A 40 -7.45 7.06 7.77
C PRO A 40 -7.57 7.52 6.32
N ILE A 41 -6.82 8.54 5.89
CA ILE A 41 -6.85 9.00 4.48
C ILE A 41 -6.40 7.88 3.53
N VAL A 42 -5.29 7.19 3.84
CA VAL A 42 -4.77 6.11 2.99
C VAL A 42 -5.76 4.95 2.92
N ASN A 43 -6.34 4.56 4.06
CA ASN A 43 -7.33 3.49 4.11
C ASN A 43 -8.58 3.84 3.29
N GLU A 44 -9.16 5.02 3.46
CA GLU A 44 -10.35 5.44 2.72
C GLU A 44 -10.08 5.51 1.20
N ILE A 45 -8.91 6.01 0.79
CA ILE A 45 -8.55 6.07 -0.63
C ILE A 45 -8.47 4.67 -1.24
N ILE A 46 -7.82 3.72 -0.55
CA ILE A 46 -7.64 2.36 -1.09
C ILE A 46 -8.96 1.59 -1.06
N LEU A 47 -9.78 1.75 0.00
CA LEU A 47 -11.10 1.13 0.11
C LEU A 47 -12.08 1.66 -0.94
N ALA A 48 -11.95 2.92 -1.37
CA ALA A 48 -12.77 3.48 -2.43
C ALA A 48 -12.50 2.86 -3.82
N ILE A 49 -11.39 2.13 -4.00
CA ILE A 49 -10.97 1.61 -5.30
C ILE A 49 -11.31 0.12 -5.43
N ASN A 50 -12.13 -0.21 -6.43
CA ASN A 50 -12.60 -1.59 -6.67
C ASN A 50 -11.66 -2.44 -7.54
N GLU A 51 -10.64 -1.82 -8.15
CA GLU A 51 -9.64 -2.48 -8.99
C GLU A 51 -8.34 -2.76 -8.21
N PRO A 52 -7.42 -3.60 -8.72
CA PRO A 52 -6.09 -3.73 -8.13
C PRO A 52 -5.29 -2.42 -8.24
N VAL A 53 -4.75 -1.95 -7.12
CA VAL A 53 -4.01 -0.70 -7.03
C VAL A 53 -2.53 -0.91 -6.77
N ILE A 54 -1.70 -0.05 -7.35
CA ILE A 54 -0.27 0.04 -7.02
C ILE A 54 -0.07 1.34 -6.26
N VAL A 55 0.47 1.25 -5.05
CA VAL A 55 0.81 2.41 -4.22
C VAL A 55 2.29 2.73 -4.41
N SER A 56 2.58 3.95 -4.84
CA SER A 56 3.92 4.54 -4.81
C SER A 56 3.92 5.68 -3.81
N ASN A 57 4.92 5.71 -2.92
CA ASN A 57 5.01 6.69 -1.87
C ASN A 57 6.30 7.49 -2.02
N ALA A 58 6.19 8.82 -1.97
CA ALA A 58 7.33 9.71 -1.92
C ALA A 58 7.88 9.80 -0.50
N THR A 59 9.14 10.20 -0.36
CA THR A 59 9.76 10.36 0.95
C THR A 59 9.08 11.41 1.79
N GLY A 60 8.63 10.98 2.97
CA GLY A 60 7.84 11.77 3.90
C GLY A 60 7.33 10.94 5.06
N CYS A 61 6.41 11.53 5.83
CA CYS A 61 5.88 10.94 7.06
C CYS A 61 5.30 9.54 6.84
N LEU A 62 4.56 9.31 5.75
CA LEU A 62 4.02 7.99 5.45
C LEU A 62 5.16 6.96 5.30
N GLU A 63 6.23 7.28 4.56
CA GLU A 63 7.35 6.36 4.34
C GLU A 63 8.08 6.03 5.64
N VAL A 64 8.50 7.06 6.38
CA VAL A 64 9.36 6.90 7.56
C VAL A 64 8.62 6.35 8.77
N THR A 65 7.30 6.28 8.75
CA THR A 65 6.51 5.72 9.85
C THR A 65 5.96 4.33 9.56
N THR A 66 5.96 3.89 8.30
CA THR A 66 5.51 2.54 7.91
C THR A 66 6.67 1.62 7.48
N GLY A 67 7.83 2.17 7.10
CA GLY A 67 8.98 1.41 6.59
C GLY A 67 10.24 1.46 7.47
N VAL A 68 10.12 1.91 8.72
CA VAL A 68 11.28 2.19 9.58
C VAL A 68 11.84 0.96 10.28
N TYR A 69 13.03 0.50 9.89
CA TYR A 69 13.72 -0.58 10.60
C TYR A 69 13.87 -0.30 12.11
N PRO A 70 13.69 -1.29 13.02
CA PRO A 70 13.52 -2.73 12.82
C PRO A 70 12.06 -3.23 12.85
N VAL A 71 11.08 -2.33 12.80
CA VAL A 71 9.65 -2.69 12.97
C VAL A 71 8.80 -2.08 11.86
N THR A 72 7.70 -2.74 11.54
CA THR A 72 6.65 -2.22 10.64
C THR A 72 5.33 -2.22 11.37
#